data_AF-A0A9Q9SEK0-F1
#
_entry.id   AF-A0A9Q9SEK0-F1
#
_cell.length_a   1.000
_cell.length_b   1.000
_cell.length_c   1.000
_cell.angle_alpha   90.00
_cell.angle_beta   90.00
_cell.angle_gamma   90.00
#
_symmetry.space_group_name_H-M   'P 1'
#
loop_
_entity.id
_entity.type
_entity.pdbx_description
1 polymer ?
#
loop_
_entity_poly.entity_id
_entity_poly.type
_entity_poly.pdbx_seq_one_letter_code
_entity_poly.pdbx_strand_id
1 'polypeptide(L)'
;MPAGDAPAVWGAYAQRVAPWLHAVLDGDDAPARDLRAGVERWADAQAGTGGDGPVLPVRAWFDRRGRVTRVDSGAGGQPALDAALHAALVGRTVGIAPPRGMAQPLVLRVTLTGSR
;
A
#
# COMPACT_ATOMS: atom_id res chain seq x y z
N MET A 1 -5.58 1.86 26.87
CA MET A 1 -6.74 2.43 26.17
C MET A 1 -7.07 1.48 25.03
N PRO A 2 -8.28 0.91 24.93
CA PRO A 2 -8.65 0.15 23.74
C PRO A 2 -8.58 1.09 22.54
N ALA A 3 -8.00 0.65 21.43
CA ALA A 3 -8.01 1.41 20.18
C ALA A 3 -9.49 1.64 19.83
N GLY A 4 -9.95 2.90 19.94
CA GLY A 4 -11.32 3.24 19.59
C GLY A 4 -11.57 2.77 18.16
N ASP A 5 -12.63 1.99 17.96
CA ASP A 5 -13.00 1.47 16.65
C ASP A 5 -13.02 2.65 15.67
N ALA A 6 -12.21 2.54 14.61
CA ALA A 6 -12.14 3.59 13.62
C ALA A 6 -13.56 3.81 13.07
N PRO A 7 -14.00 5.06 12.85
CA PRO A 7 -15.31 5.33 12.25
C PRO A 7 -15.54 4.45 11.02
N ALA A 8 -16.70 3.81 10.89
CA ALA A 8 -16.99 2.87 9.80
C ALA A 8 -16.75 3.47 8.40
N VAL A 9 -16.96 4.79 8.25
CA VAL A 9 -16.65 5.54 7.03
C VAL A 9 -15.17 5.49 6.62
N TRP A 10 -14.25 5.33 7.57
CA TRP A 10 -12.83 5.15 7.31
C TRP A 10 -12.54 3.75 6.76
N GLY A 11 -13.17 2.72 7.32
CA GLY A 11 -13.08 1.35 6.80
C GLY A 11 -13.66 1.25 5.39
N ALA A 12 -14.80 1.90 5.13
CA ALA A 12 -15.39 1.97 3.79
C ALA A 12 -14.48 2.69 2.78
N TYR A 13 -13.76 3.74 3.20
CA TYR A 13 -12.76 4.38 2.36
C TYR A 13 -11.62 3.42 2.02
N ALA A 14 -11.05 2.74 3.01
CA ALA A 14 -9.98 1.75 2.82
C ALA A 14 -10.37 0.66 1.81
N GLN A 15 -11.59 0.13 1.92
CA GLN A 15 -12.12 -0.87 0.99
C GLN A 15 -12.25 -0.37 -0.45
N ARG A 16 -12.46 0.94 -0.67
CA ARG A 16 -12.47 1.53 -2.01
C ARG A 16 -11.07 1.80 -2.57
N VAL A 17 -10.09 2.07 -1.69
CA VAL A 17 -8.69 2.27 -2.11
C VAL A 17 -8.01 0.95 -2.49
N ALA A 18 -8.38 -0.16 -1.83
CA ALA A 18 -7.75 -1.46 -2.08
C ALA A 18 -7.78 -1.91 -3.55
N PRO A 19 -8.93 -1.90 -4.25
CA PRO A 19 -8.99 -2.23 -5.68
C PRO A 19 -8.15 -1.30 -6.56
N TRP A 20 -8.08 -0.01 -6.21
CA TRP A 20 -7.23 0.95 -6.93
C TRP A 20 -5.76 0.62 -6.77
N LEU A 21 -5.30 0.26 -5.56
CA LEU A 21 -3.92 -0.16 -5.35
C LEU A 21 -3.60 -1.44 -6.14
N HIS A 22 -4.52 -2.40 -6.15
CA HIS A 22 -4.37 -3.62 -6.95
C HIS A 22 -4.23 -3.30 -8.44
N ALA A 23 -5.08 -2.42 -8.99
CA ALA A 23 -4.98 -1.98 -10.38
C ALA A 23 -3.66 -1.25 -10.70
N VAL A 24 -3.07 -0.51 -9.75
CA VAL A 24 -1.75 0.11 -9.94
C VAL A 24 -0.66 -0.97 -9.97
N LEU A 25 -0.71 -1.93 -9.05
CA LEU A 25 0.22 -3.06 -9.01
C LEU A 25 0.10 -3.91 -10.28
N ASP A 26 -1.12 -4.09 -10.79
CA ASP A 26 -1.41 -4.84 -12.01
C ASP A 26 -1.03 -4.12 -13.30
N GLY A 27 -0.68 -2.84 -13.22
CA GLY A 27 -0.29 -2.04 -14.38
C GLY A 27 0.92 -2.58 -15.14
N ASP A 28 0.95 -2.22 -16.43
CA ASP A 28 2.02 -2.53 -17.39
C ASP A 28 2.99 -1.36 -17.61
N ASP A 29 2.95 -0.33 -16.78
CA ASP A 29 3.96 0.73 -16.82
C ASP A 29 5.24 0.31 -16.09
N ALA A 30 6.38 0.91 -16.45
CA ALA A 30 7.67 0.57 -15.84
C ALA A 30 7.66 0.68 -14.30
N PRO A 31 7.10 1.75 -13.68
CA PRO A 31 6.95 1.83 -12.23
C PRO A 31 6.17 0.67 -11.61
N ALA A 32 5.08 0.21 -12.25
CA ALA A 32 4.30 -0.93 -11.77
C ALA A 32 5.10 -2.25 -11.82
N ARG A 33 5.90 -2.47 -12.87
CA ARG A 33 6.79 -3.64 -12.96
C ARG A 33 7.91 -3.60 -11.92
N ASP A 34 8.55 -2.44 -11.74
CA ASP A 34 9.63 -2.25 -10.76
C ASP A 34 9.12 -2.47 -9.33
N LEU A 35 7.91 -1.99 -9.02
CA LEU A 35 7.25 -2.22 -7.74
C LEU A 35 6.97 -3.71 -7.54
N ARG A 36 6.38 -4.40 -8.53
CA ARG A 36 6.07 -5.82 -8.43
C ARG A 36 7.34 -6.65 -8.18
N ALA A 37 8.41 -6.40 -8.92
CA ALA A 37 9.71 -7.04 -8.71
C ALA A 37 10.33 -6.70 -7.33
N GLY A 38 10.13 -5.48 -6.83
CA GLY A 38 10.55 -5.09 -5.48
C GLY A 38 9.80 -5.84 -4.37
N VAL A 39 8.50 -6.01 -4.54
CA VAL A 39 7.63 -6.73 -3.61
C VAL A 39 7.96 -8.23 -3.59
N GLU A 40 8.22 -8.84 -4.76
CA GLU A 40 8.68 -10.24 -4.87
C GLU A 40 10.01 -10.46 -4.16
N ARG A 41 11.03 -9.63 -4.42
CA ARG A 41 12.32 -9.72 -3.72
C ARG A 41 12.19 -9.57 -2.20
N TRP A 42 11.31 -8.67 -1.76
CA TRP A 42 11.01 -8.53 -0.34
C TRP A 42 10.36 -9.79 0.22
N ALA A 43 9.38 -10.37 -0.48
CA ALA A 43 8.72 -11.59 -0.04
C ALA A 43 9.67 -12.79 0.04
N ASP A 44 10.56 -12.94 -0.95
CA ASP A 44 11.58 -14.00 -0.94
C ASP A 44 12.53 -13.87 0.26
N ALA A 45 12.92 -12.64 0.61
CA ALA A 45 13.73 -12.39 1.81
C ALA A 45 12.98 -12.73 3.11
N GLN A 46 11.64 -12.63 3.11
CA GLN A 46 10.79 -12.94 4.26
C GLN A 46 10.38 -14.42 4.31
N ALA A 47 10.45 -15.18 3.22
CA ALA A 47 10.01 -16.58 3.15
C ALA A 47 10.75 -17.50 4.15
N GLY A 48 11.93 -17.10 4.64
CA GLY A 48 12.68 -17.79 5.69
C GLY A 48 12.09 -17.69 7.10
N THR A 49 11.03 -16.90 7.33
CA THR A 49 10.49 -16.64 8.68
C THR A 49 9.32 -17.53 9.11
N GLY A 50 8.91 -18.52 8.29
CA GLY A 50 8.06 -19.64 8.72
C GLY A 50 6.62 -19.30 9.17
N GLY A 51 5.85 -18.55 8.37
CA GLY A 51 4.44 -18.24 8.65
C GLY A 51 3.54 -18.26 7.41
N ASP A 52 2.25 -17.91 7.57
CA ASP A 52 1.38 -17.50 6.47
C ASP A 52 2.10 -16.42 5.65
N GLY A 53 2.08 -16.54 4.31
CA GLY A 53 2.94 -15.77 3.40
C GLY A 53 3.07 -14.27 3.72
N PRO A 54 4.18 -13.63 3.34
CA PRO A 54 4.54 -12.31 3.84
C PRO A 54 3.49 -11.25 3.46
N VAL A 55 3.04 -10.48 4.45
CA VAL A 55 2.08 -9.38 4.29
C VAL A 55 2.82 -8.06 4.30
N LEU A 56 2.84 -7.36 3.17
CA LEU A 56 3.48 -6.05 3.05
C LEU A 56 2.51 -4.96 3.51
N PRO A 57 2.79 -4.23 4.61
CA PRO A 57 2.07 -2.99 4.87
C PRO A 57 2.41 -1.94 3.80
N VAL A 58 1.45 -1.13 3.40
CA VAL A 58 1.66 0.04 2.54
C VAL A 58 0.98 1.21 3.21
N ARG A 59 1.76 2.16 3.70
CA ARG A 59 1.30 3.38 4.34
C ARG A 59 1.17 4.45 3.26
N ALA A 60 -0.03 4.96 3.04
CA ALA A 60 -0.30 6.00 2.06
C ALA A 60 -0.89 7.24 2.71
N TRP A 61 -0.42 8.41 2.26
CA TRP A 61 -0.97 9.71 2.60
C TRP A 61 -1.64 10.31 1.38
N PHE A 62 -2.77 10.98 1.62
CA PHE A 62 -3.62 11.53 0.57
C PHE A 62 -3.87 13.01 0.83
N ASP A 63 -3.87 13.81 -0.24
CA ASP A 63 -4.38 15.17 -0.19
C ASP A 63 -5.93 15.20 -0.12
N ARG A 64 -6.48 16.41 -0.02
CA ARG A 64 -7.94 16.63 0.03
C ARG A 64 -8.70 16.19 -1.23
N ARG A 65 -8.02 15.83 -2.32
CA ARG A 65 -8.58 15.34 -3.59
C ARG A 65 -8.40 13.83 -3.76
N GLY A 66 -7.75 13.15 -2.82
CA GLY A 66 -7.41 11.74 -2.95
C GLY A 66 -6.21 11.47 -3.84
N ARG A 67 -5.33 12.47 -4.05
CA ARG A 67 -4.02 12.27 -4.66
C ARG A 67 -3.05 11.75 -3.61
N VAL A 68 -2.28 10.73 -3.96
CA VAL A 68 -1.22 10.22 -3.10
C VAL A 68 -0.09 11.23 -3.04
N THR A 69 0.25 11.67 -1.82
CA THR A 69 1.32 12.65 -1.56
C THR A 69 2.58 12.03 -1.00
N ARG A 70 2.44 10.89 -0.32
CA ARG A 70 3.53 10.12 0.25
C ARG A 70 3.13 8.66 0.34
N VAL A 71 4.12 7.78 0.23
CA VAL A 71 3.98 6.34 0.52
C VAL A 71 5.22 5.83 1.25
N ASP A 72 5.03 4.75 1.99
CA ASP A 72 6.05 4.07 2.78
C ASP A 72 5.67 2.58 2.91
N SER A 73 6.62 1.67 2.73
CA SER A 73 6.39 0.23 2.82
C SER A 73 6.15 -0.27 4.24
N GLY A 74 6.37 0.56 5.28
CA GLY A 74 6.34 0.13 6.68
C GLY A 74 7.31 -1.02 7.04
N ALA A 75 8.00 -1.59 6.05
CA ALA A 75 8.99 -2.65 6.15
C ALA A 75 10.35 -1.94 6.26
N GLY A 76 10.78 -1.71 7.50
CA GLY A 76 12.04 -1.03 7.77
C GLY A 76 13.20 -1.68 7.03
N GLY A 77 14.11 -0.84 6.49
CA GLY A 77 15.32 -1.31 5.83
C GLY A 77 15.17 -1.70 4.36
N GLN A 78 14.11 -1.26 3.67
CA GLN A 78 13.86 -1.59 2.26
C GLN A 78 13.81 -0.35 1.33
N PRO A 79 14.92 0.41 1.21
CA PRO A 79 14.92 1.68 0.45
C PRO A 79 14.58 1.51 -1.04
N ALA A 80 14.92 0.37 -1.64
CA ALA A 80 14.57 0.09 -3.03
C ALA A 80 13.05 -0.15 -3.22
N LEU A 81 12.41 -0.81 -2.25
CA LEU A 81 10.96 -1.02 -2.25
C LEU A 81 10.23 0.31 -2.02
N ASP A 82 10.69 1.13 -1.08
CA ASP A 82 10.14 2.46 -0.82
C ASP A 82 10.27 3.38 -2.04
N ALA A 83 11.40 3.33 -2.74
CA ALA A 83 11.59 4.08 -3.98
C ALA A 83 10.64 3.63 -5.10
N ALA A 84 10.44 2.32 -5.27
CA ALA A 84 9.52 1.76 -6.25
C ALA A 84 8.05 2.11 -5.92
N LEU A 85 7.66 2.02 -4.65
CA LEU A 85 6.34 2.48 -4.16
C LEU A 85 6.15 3.96 -4.49
N HIS A 86 7.15 4.79 -4.19
CA HIS A 86 7.09 6.22 -4.45
C HIS A 86 6.89 6.51 -5.93
N ALA A 87 7.69 5.88 -6.80
CA ALA A 87 7.60 6.04 -8.25
C ALA A 87 6.25 5.57 -8.83
N ALA A 88 5.70 4.47 -8.31
CA ALA A 88 4.44 3.92 -8.79
C ALA A 88 3.21 4.71 -8.31
N LEU A 89 3.22 5.22 -7.07
CA LEU A 89 1.99 5.70 -6.41
C LEU A 89 1.93 7.22 -6.27
N VAL A 90 3.05 7.90 -5.97
CA VAL A 90 3.02 9.34 -5.67
C VAL A 90 2.58 10.13 -6.89
N GLY A 91 1.63 11.05 -6.67
CA GLY A 91 1.03 11.82 -7.73
C GLY A 91 -0.16 11.14 -8.41
N ARG A 92 -0.37 9.82 -8.28
CA ARG A 92 -1.59 9.18 -8.78
C ARG A 92 -2.79 9.57 -7.90
N THR A 93 -3.98 9.54 -8.50
CA THR A 93 -5.22 9.95 -7.84
C THR A 93 -6.18 8.78 -7.76
N VAL A 94 -6.70 8.50 -6.56
CA VAL A 94 -7.72 7.45 -6.33
C VAL A 94 -9.11 7.90 -6.81
N GLY A 95 -9.29 9.20 -7.03
CA GLY A 95 -10.56 9.80 -7.50
C GLY A 95 -11.57 10.05 -6.39
N ILE A 96 -11.26 9.63 -5.16
CA ILE A 96 -12.08 9.85 -3.96
C ILE A 96 -11.27 10.50 -2.85
N ALA A 97 -11.79 11.60 -2.32
CA ALA A 97 -11.17 12.30 -1.19
C ALA A 97 -11.26 11.46 0.09
N PRO A 98 -10.23 11.50 0.96
CA PRO A 98 -10.33 10.88 2.28
C PRO A 98 -11.45 11.54 3.10
N PRO A 99 -12.20 10.77 3.92
CA PRO A 99 -13.19 11.31 4.83
C PRO A 99 -12.62 12.42 5.73
N ARG A 100 -13.45 13.42 6.06
CA ARG A 100 -13.02 14.51 6.93
C ARG A 100 -12.58 13.96 8.29
N GLY A 101 -11.42 14.42 8.76
CA GLY A 101 -10.85 14.01 10.04
C GLY A 101 -10.25 12.60 10.04
N MET A 102 -10.14 11.92 8.88
CA MET A 102 -9.48 10.62 8.79
C MET A 102 -8.00 10.74 9.16
N ALA A 103 -7.57 9.94 10.14
CA ALA A 103 -6.17 9.81 10.50
C ALA A 103 -5.37 9.21 9.33
N GLN A 104 -4.19 9.75 9.08
CA GLN A 104 -3.24 9.26 8.09
C GLN A 104 -1.92 8.85 8.76
N PRO A 105 -1.18 7.87 8.23
CA PRO A 105 -1.40 7.17 6.96
C PRO A 105 -2.56 6.18 6.97
N LEU A 106 -3.17 5.94 5.81
CA LEU A 106 -3.96 4.74 5.57
C LEU A 106 -2.99 3.57 5.40
N VAL A 107 -3.14 2.52 6.21
CA VAL A 107 -2.33 1.29 6.08
C VAL A 107 -3.12 0.24 5.30
N LEU A 108 -2.70 0.01 4.07
CA LEU A 108 -3.18 -1.06 3.21
C LEU A 108 -2.28 -2.29 3.45
N ARG A 109 -2.85 -3.49 3.46
CA ARG A 109 -2.08 -4.74 3.59
C ARG A 109 -2.16 -5.48 2.28
N VAL A 110 -1.01 -5.71 1.66
CA VAL A 110 -0.90 -6.49 0.43
C VAL A 110 -0.44 -7.89 0.82
N THR A 111 -1.31 -8.87 0.60
CA THR A 111 -0.97 -10.29 0.78
C THR A 111 -0.44 -10.82 -0.52
N LEU A 112 0.76 -11.41 -0.47
CA LEU A 112 1.34 -12.07 -1.62
C LEU A 112 0.91 -13.53 -1.59
N THR A 113 -0.16 -13.85 -2.32
CA THR A 113 -0.47 -15.25 -2.62
C THR A 113 0.56 -15.72 -3.61
N GLY A 114 1.50 -16.56 -3.16
CA GLY A 114 2.56 -17.10 -4.00
C GLY A 114 1.98 -17.61 -5.31
N SER A 115 2.30 -16.95 -6.40
CA SER A 115 2.13 -17.49 -7.75
C SER A 115 3.16 -18.60 -7.86
N ARG A 116 2.68 -19.82 -7.59
CA ARG A 116 3.42 -21.06 -7.74
C ARG A 116 3.63 -21.39 -9.21
#